data_AF-A0A7V9Z3J3-F1
#
_entry.id   AF-A0A7V9Z3J3-F1
#
_cell.length_a   1.000
_cell.length_b   1.000
_cell.length_c   1.000
_cell.angle_alpha   90.00
_cell.angle_beta   90.00
_cell.angle_gamma   90.00
#
_symmetry.space_group_name_H-M   'P 1'
#
loop_
_entity.id
_entity.type
_entity.pdbx_description
1 polymer ?
#
loop_
_entity_poly.entity_id
_entity_poly.type
_entity_poly.pdbx_seq_one_letter_code
_entity_poly.pdbx_strand_id
1 'polypeptide(L)' 'MKEDQVSLTAIMTAYLRAYHAMNDTPKIFDDFLACHLIPEERRALIEQGFSEALQIRVPEGGLACSD' A
#
# COMPACT_ATOMS: atom_id res chain seq x y z
N MET A 1 -2.78 -14.49 -10.77
CA MET A 1 -2.47 -15.14 -9.48
C MET A 1 -3.50 -16.23 -9.22
N LYS A 2 -3.17 -17.34 -8.57
CA LYS A 2 -4.20 -18.30 -8.16
C LYS A 2 -4.99 -17.68 -7.02
N GLU A 3 -6.31 -17.59 -7.17
CA GLU A 3 -7.20 -17.18 -6.09
C GLU A 3 -6.91 -18.03 -4.85
N ASP A 4 -6.85 -17.36 -3.69
CA ASP A 4 -6.62 -17.94 -2.36
C ASP A 4 -5.25 -18.56 -2.05
N GLN A 5 -4.28 -18.47 -2.97
CA GLN A 5 -2.89 -18.94 -2.76
C GLN A 5 -1.87 -17.80 -2.67
N VAL A 6 -2.35 -16.56 -2.60
CA VAL A 6 -1.49 -15.37 -2.54
C VAL A 6 -1.27 -14.99 -1.09
N SER A 7 0.00 -14.86 -0.69
CA SER A 7 0.33 -14.39 0.65
C SER A 7 -0.13 -12.94 0.87
N LEU A 8 -0.50 -12.63 2.11
CA LEU A 8 -0.81 -11.26 2.53
C LEU A 8 0.31 -10.29 2.16
N THR A 9 1.56 -10.68 2.38
CA THR A 9 2.74 -9.87 2.03
C THR A 9 2.76 -9.54 0.54
N ALA A 10 2.51 -10.50 -0.35
CA ALA A 10 2.50 -10.23 -1.80
C ALA A 10 1.41 -9.24 -2.20
N ILE A 11 0.21 -9.33 -1.60
CA ILE A 11 -0.89 -8.40 -1.83
C ILE A 11 -0.51 -6.99 -1.35
N MET A 12 0.02 -6.88 -0.13
CA MET A 12 0.44 -5.59 0.43
C MET A 12 1.57 -4.94 -0.37
N THR A 13 2.56 -5.71 -0.80
CA THR A 13 3.64 -5.19 -1.64
C THR A 13 3.11 -4.73 -3.00
N ALA A 14 2.22 -5.50 -3.65
CA ALA A 14 1.60 -5.07 -4.89
C ALA A 14 0.80 -3.77 -4.69
N TYR A 15 0.06 -3.65 -3.58
CA TYR A 15 -0.70 -2.44 -3.25
C TYR A 15 0.21 -1.22 -3.14
N LEU A 16 1.29 -1.31 -2.38
CA LEU A 16 2.22 -0.18 -2.19
C LEU A 16 2.86 0.26 -3.52
N ARG A 17 3.20 -0.69 -4.40
CA ARG A 17 3.73 -0.36 -5.74
C ARG A 17 2.67 0.28 -6.65
N ALA A 18 1.42 -0.19 -6.59
CA ALA A 18 0.32 0.42 -7.33
C ALA A 18 0.03 1.84 -6.84
N TYR A 19 -0.02 2.03 -5.52
CA TYR A 19 -0.23 3.34 -4.90
C TYR A 19 0.90 4.31 -5.28
N HIS A 20 2.15 3.87 -5.23
CA HIS A 20 3.31 4.62 -5.69
C HIS A 20 3.17 5.06 -7.17
N ALA A 21 2.91 4.10 -8.07
CA ALA A 21 2.78 4.38 -9.50
C ALA A 21 1.62 5.34 -9.85
N MET A 22 0.58 5.39 -9.02
CA MET A 22 -0.59 6.24 -9.26
C MET A 22 -0.44 7.66 -8.67
N ASN A 23 0.26 7.82 -7.55
CA ASN A 23 0.20 9.05 -6.74
C ASN A 23 1.51 9.83 -6.67
N ASP A 24 2.67 9.18 -6.86
CA ASP A 24 3.95 9.85 -6.67
C ASP A 24 4.36 10.64 -7.92
N THR A 25 4.92 11.83 -7.70
CA THR A 25 5.58 12.65 -8.74
C THR A 25 6.71 13.46 -8.09
N PRO A 26 7.99 13.27 -8.47
CA PRO A 26 8.49 12.30 -9.46
C PRO A 26 8.44 10.85 -8.95
N LYS A 27 8.30 9.90 -9.87
CA LYS A 27 8.31 8.46 -9.56
C LYS A 27 9.75 7.95 -9.37
N ILE A 28 9.99 7.15 -8.33
CA ILE A 28 11.26 6.43 -8.12
C ILE A 28 11.36 5.23 -9.09
N PHE A 29 10.25 4.52 -9.29
CA PHE A 29 10.06 3.46 -10.29
C PHE A 29 8.59 3.50 -10.78
N ASP A 30 8.26 2.83 -11.88
CA ASP A 30 6.88 2.82 -12.41
C ASP A 30 6.40 1.39 -12.63
N ASP A 31 5.62 0.87 -11.67
CA ASP A 31 4.95 -0.44 -11.76
C ASP A 31 3.44 -0.26 -11.99
N PHE A 32 3.09 0.33 -13.14
CA PHE A 32 1.71 0.58 -13.55
C PHE A 32 0.86 -0.69 -13.69
N LEU A 33 1.48 -1.88 -13.76
CA LEU A 33 0.76 -3.15 -13.83
C LEU A 33 0.30 -3.66 -12.46
N ALA A 34 0.88 -3.17 -11.36
CA ALA A 34 0.54 -3.64 -10.02
C ALA A 34 -0.94 -3.43 -9.67
N CYS A 35 -1.59 -2.39 -10.20
CA CYS A 35 -3.01 -2.13 -9.98
C CYS A 35 -3.92 -3.24 -10.57
N HIS A 36 -3.45 -3.97 -11.58
CA HIS A 36 -4.18 -5.08 -12.20
C HIS A 36 -3.98 -6.42 -11.47
N LEU A 37 -3.02 -6.51 -10.56
CA LEU A 37 -2.72 -7.74 -9.81
C LEU A 37 -3.58 -7.89 -8.55
N ILE A 38 -4.26 -6.83 -8.13
CA ILE A 38 -4.99 -6.76 -6.86
C ILE A 38 -6.49 -6.73 -7.16
N PRO A 39 -7.27 -7.69 -6.65
CA PRO A 39 -8.72 -7.60 -6.72
C PRO A 39 -9.22 -6.34 -6.03
N GLU A 40 -10.23 -5.68 -6.61
CA GLU A 40 -10.75 -4.41 -6.12
C GLU A 40 -11.20 -4.48 -4.65
N GLU A 41 -11.85 -5.57 -4.25
CA GLU A 41 -12.27 -5.80 -2.85
C GLU A 41 -11.09 -5.80 -1.88
N ARG A 42 -9.95 -6.41 -2.27
CA ARG A 42 -8.74 -6.40 -1.45
C ARG A 42 -8.11 -5.03 -1.39
N ARG A 43 -8.13 -4.27 -2.50
CA ARG A 43 -7.65 -2.88 -2.51
C ARG A 43 -8.47 -2.01 -1.55
N ALA A 44 -9.80 -2.07 -1.65
CA ALA A 44 -10.70 -1.30 -0.80
C ALA A 44 -10.52 -1.63 0.68
N LEU A 45 -10.33 -2.90 1.04
CA LEU A 45 -10.07 -3.31 2.42
C LEU A 45 -8.75 -2.73 2.97
N ILE A 46 -7.70 -2.70 2.15
CA ILE A 46 -6.41 -2.11 2.53
C ILE A 46 -6.53 -0.59 2.71
N GLU A 47 -7.19 0.10 1.78
CA GLU A 47 -7.44 1.55 1.84
C GLU A 47 -8.26 1.93 3.08
N GLN A 48 -9.28 1.13 3.41
CA GLN A 48 -10.05 1.29 4.64
C GLN A 48 -9.16 1.13 5.87
N GLY A 49 -8.37 0.04 5.93
CA GLY A 49 -7.46 -0.23 7.06
C GLY A 49 -6.43 0.89 7.27
N PHE A 50 -5.88 1.46 6.20
CA PHE A 50 -5.01 2.63 6.30
C PHE A 50 -5.75 3.88 6.76
N SER A 51 -6.95 4.13 6.25
CA SER A 51 -7.77 5.27 6.66
C SER A 51 -8.08 5.22 8.15
N GLU A 52 -8.43 4.03 8.67
CA GLU A 52 -8.66 3.79 10.09
C GLU A 52 -7.38 3.95 10.92
N ALA A 53 -6.25 3.40 10.45
CA ALA A 53 -4.96 3.52 11.13
C ALA A 53 -4.46 4.96 11.22
N LEU A 54 -4.68 5.78 10.18
CA LEU A 54 -4.30 7.20 10.17
C LEU A 54 -5.16 8.06 11.10
N GLN A 55 -6.38 7.63 11.44
CA GLN A 55 -7.20 8.28 12.46
C GLN A 55 -6.66 8.01 13.88
N ILE A 56 -5.78 7.02 14.06
CA ILE A 56 -5.09 6.78 15.33
C ILE A 56 -4.06 7.90 15.51
N ARG A 57 -4.32 8.80 16.46
CA ARG A 57 -3.32 9.80 16.89
C ARG A 57 -2.08 9.08 17.42
N VAL A 58 -1.00 9.10 16.64
CA VAL A 58 0.33 8.73 17.12
C VAL A 58 0.82 9.86 18.02
N PRO A 59 1.24 9.58 19.27
CA PRO A 59 1.87 10.60 20.12
C PRO A 59 3.13 11.13 19.43
N GLU A 60 3.37 12.45 19.45
CA GLU A 60 4.43 13.16 18.69
C GLU A 60 5.88 12.86 19.13
N GLY A 61 6.17 11.69 19.68
CA GLY A 61 7.43 11.37 20.37
C GLY A 61 8.42 10.49 19.62
N GLY A 62 8.50 10.48 18.28
CA GLY A 62 9.36 9.49 17.62
C GLY A 62 9.73 9.67 16.14
N LEU A 63 9.65 10.87 15.56
CA LEU A 63 10.09 11.10 14.18
C LEU A 63 11.42 11.85 14.14
N ALA A 64 12.48 11.12 14.49
CA ALA A 64 13.82 11.41 13.98
C ALA A 64 14.42 10.08 13.53
N CYS A 65 14.47 9.85 12.22
CA CYS A 65 15.48 8.95 11.67
C CYS A 65 16.79 9.73 11.76
N SER A 66 17.57 9.47 12.80
CA SER A 66 18.95 9.96 12.87
C SER A 66 19.79 9.17 11.86
N ASP A 67 20.61 9.89 11.09
CA ASP A 67 21.54 9.37 10.08
C ASP A 67 22.52 8.30 10.60
#